data_AF-X7EA01-F1
#
_entry.id   AF-X7EA01-F1
#
_cell.length_a   1.000
_cell.length_b   1.000
_cell.length_c   1.000
_cell.angle_alpha   90.00
_cell.angle_beta   90.00
_cell.angle_gamma   90.00
#
_symmetry.space_group_name_H-M   'P 1'
#
loop_
_entity.id
_entity.type
_entity.pdbx_description
1 polymer ?
#
loop_
_entity_poly.entity_id
_entity_poly.type
_entity_poly.pdbx_seq_one_letter_code
_entity_poly.pdbx_strand_id
1 'polypeptide(L)'
;MPNTLAHIGVQTLVTRGLMRGADIKWIWLGCIIPDLPWIGQRIVQAVRPDMSLVDLRLYAIAQSSLLLCVVLSAALALFSRARIRVFGILAGGSLLHLLLDAMQTKWGNGVVLGAPFDWTLLNFELFWPEHPLSLALTVLGCLVAAWTFLRAPPDTSDLCLPGGAGGMAAAALLTIWLLGPMLLIPGAERADLHHAATLRLGPTERAGRAIAFDRARVTGEGGQAQVWSGETLSLTGHRPEESGTISLRGQFTGSGAVVVSEHHTHISGLRDYASYVGLILVAALWVLAFALPQRRHSNSP
;
A
#
# COMPACT_ATOMS: atom_id res chain seq x y z
N MET A 1 -0.95 0.11 -7.38
CA MET A 1 -0.16 0.98 -6.49
C MET A 1 1.05 1.40 -7.29
N PRO A 2 1.35 2.71 -7.39
CA PRO A 2 2.62 3.14 -7.93
C PRO A 2 3.71 2.38 -7.18
N ASN A 3 4.78 2.05 -7.88
CA ASN A 3 5.85 1.35 -7.21
C ASN A 3 6.52 2.27 -6.17
N THR A 4 7.19 1.68 -5.19
CA THR A 4 7.81 2.41 -4.09
C THR A 4 8.80 3.49 -4.56
N LEU A 5 9.49 3.28 -5.70
CA LEU A 5 10.36 4.31 -6.29
C LEU A 5 9.58 5.56 -6.73
N ALA A 6 8.43 5.40 -7.40
CA ALA A 6 7.58 6.53 -7.77
C ALA A 6 7.15 7.34 -6.53
N HIS A 7 6.79 6.66 -5.44
CA HIS A 7 6.48 7.34 -4.18
C HIS A 7 7.69 8.08 -3.60
N ILE A 8 8.86 7.46 -3.56
CA ILE A 8 10.11 8.11 -3.10
C ILE A 8 10.35 9.43 -3.85
N GLY A 9 10.23 9.42 -5.18
CA GLY A 9 10.45 10.60 -6.01
C GLY A 9 9.50 11.75 -5.66
N VAL A 10 8.20 11.49 -5.75
CA VAL A 10 7.18 12.53 -5.51
C VAL A 10 7.22 13.01 -4.06
N GLN A 11 7.22 12.11 -3.08
CA GLN A 11 7.14 12.49 -1.68
C GLN A 11 8.37 13.24 -1.21
N THR A 12 9.57 12.91 -1.70
CA THR A 12 10.78 13.66 -1.37
C THR A 12 10.68 15.11 -1.82
N LEU A 13 10.24 15.34 -3.06
CA LEU A 13 10.13 16.69 -3.61
C LEU A 13 9.02 17.49 -2.92
N VAL A 14 7.83 16.91 -2.79
CA VAL A 14 6.67 17.58 -2.16
C VAL A 14 7.00 17.90 -0.70
N THR A 15 7.46 16.92 0.08
CA THR A 15 7.71 17.12 1.51
C THR A 15 8.85 18.10 1.74
N ARG A 16 9.95 18.07 0.97
CA ARG A 16 11.03 19.07 1.12
C ARG A 16 10.63 20.46 0.63
N GLY A 17 9.70 20.55 -0.32
CA GLY A 17 9.13 21.82 -0.76
C GLY A 17 8.27 22.48 0.31
N LEU A 18 7.46 21.70 1.01
CA LEU A 18 6.56 22.17 2.08
C LEU A 18 7.27 22.33 3.43
N MET A 19 8.18 21.40 3.75
CA MET A 19 8.89 21.31 5.02
C MET A 19 10.39 21.37 4.76
N ARG A 20 10.94 22.59 4.66
CA ARG A 20 12.38 22.79 4.42
C ARG A 20 13.23 22.09 5.48
N GLY A 21 14.20 21.30 5.03
CA GLY A 21 15.06 20.50 5.91
C GLY A 21 14.36 19.27 6.53
N ALA A 22 13.22 18.84 5.99
CA ALA A 22 12.66 17.54 6.34
C ALA A 22 13.67 16.44 6.01
N ASP A 23 13.90 15.59 6.99
CA ASP A 23 14.88 14.52 6.89
C ASP A 23 14.36 13.41 6.00
N ILE A 24 15.18 13.05 5.01
CA ILE A 24 14.83 12.14 3.94
C ILE A 24 14.53 10.72 4.44
N LYS A 25 15.15 10.26 5.54
CA LYS A 25 14.88 8.92 6.09
C LYS A 25 13.45 8.79 6.60
N TRP A 26 12.93 9.86 7.20
CA TRP A 26 11.54 9.92 7.66
C TRP A 26 10.57 10.10 6.49
N ILE A 27 10.94 10.85 5.45
CA ILE A 27 10.11 10.96 4.24
C ILE A 27 9.93 9.59 3.59
N TRP A 28 11.02 8.83 3.41
CA TRP A 28 10.98 7.52 2.77
C TRP A 28 10.28 6.47 3.63
N LEU A 29 10.35 6.58 4.96
CA LEU A 29 9.54 5.76 5.86
C LEU A 29 8.04 6.07 5.69
N GLY A 30 7.68 7.35 5.58
CA GLY A 30 6.30 7.77 5.28
C GLY A 30 5.77 7.22 3.96
N CYS A 31 6.65 7.02 2.97
CA CYS A 31 6.29 6.42 1.68
C CYS A 31 5.83 4.96 1.79
N ILE A 32 6.22 4.23 2.83
CA ILE A 32 5.98 2.78 2.94
C ILE A 32 4.90 2.43 3.96
N ILE A 33 4.50 3.35 4.83
CA ILE A 33 3.52 3.09 5.91
C ILE A 33 2.23 2.45 5.36
N PRO A 34 1.58 2.98 4.31
CA PRO A 34 0.35 2.36 3.79
C PRO A 34 0.57 1.01 3.09
N ASP A 35 1.82 0.68 2.73
CA ASP A 35 2.18 -0.59 2.11
C ASP A 35 2.47 -1.70 3.12
N LEU A 36 2.75 -1.36 4.38
CA LEU A 36 3.08 -2.34 5.43
C LEU A 36 2.00 -3.42 5.60
N PRO A 37 0.68 -3.13 5.58
CA PRO A 37 -0.34 -4.16 5.66
C PRO A 37 -0.29 -5.17 4.52
N TRP A 38 0.05 -4.74 3.30
CA TRP A 38 0.16 -5.62 2.14
C TRP A 38 1.42 -6.48 2.17
N ILE A 39 2.51 -5.96 2.73
CA ILE A 39 3.73 -6.73 3.00
C ILE A 39 3.42 -7.78 4.08
N GLY A 40 2.78 -7.36 5.18
CA GLY A 40 2.36 -8.23 6.27
C GLY A 40 1.44 -9.35 5.81
N GLN A 41 0.44 -9.04 4.98
CA GLN A 41 -0.45 -10.03 4.36
C GLN A 41 0.35 -11.12 3.63
N ARG A 42 1.34 -10.75 2.79
CA ARG A 42 2.15 -11.74 2.05
C ARG A 42 2.99 -12.62 2.98
N ILE A 43 3.55 -12.04 4.05
CA ILE A 43 4.30 -12.79 5.05
C ILE A 43 3.38 -13.78 5.77
N VAL A 44 2.20 -13.34 6.21
CA VAL A 44 1.23 -14.22 6.88
C VAL A 44 0.77 -15.33 5.95
N GLN A 45 0.49 -15.06 4.68
CA GLN A 45 0.13 -16.10 3.70
C GLN A 45 1.23 -17.15 3.53
N ALA A 46 2.51 -16.74 3.56
CA ALA A 46 3.63 -17.67 3.45
C ALA A 46 3.80 -18.57 4.69
N VAL A 47 3.51 -18.04 5.89
CA VAL A 47 3.70 -18.77 7.16
C VAL A 47 2.44 -19.53 7.60
N ARG A 48 1.26 -19.04 7.22
CA ARG A 48 -0.07 -19.58 7.57
C ARG A 48 -0.95 -19.67 6.31
N PRO A 49 -0.66 -20.62 5.40
CA PRO A 49 -1.40 -20.78 4.15
C PRO A 49 -2.85 -21.26 4.36
N ASP A 50 -3.19 -21.74 5.56
CA ASP A 50 -4.52 -22.18 5.98
C ASP A 50 -5.45 -21.03 6.37
N MET A 51 -4.94 -19.81 6.51
CA MET A 51 -5.73 -18.65 6.91
C MET A 51 -6.67 -18.21 5.78
N SER A 52 -7.90 -17.84 6.14
CA SER A 52 -8.87 -17.26 5.21
C SER A 52 -8.28 -16.03 4.50
N LEU A 53 -8.13 -16.12 3.18
CA LEU A 53 -7.57 -15.05 2.34
C LEU A 53 -8.49 -13.83 2.30
N VAL A 54 -9.80 -14.03 2.46
CA VAL A 54 -10.81 -12.96 2.56
C VAL A 54 -10.65 -12.17 3.84
N ASP A 55 -10.55 -12.85 4.99
CA ASP A 55 -10.34 -12.18 6.28
C ASP A 55 -9.03 -11.42 6.33
N LEU A 56 -7.95 -12.04 5.84
CA LEU A 56 -6.63 -11.42 5.80
C LEU A 56 -6.62 -10.19 4.89
N ARG A 57 -7.33 -10.24 3.75
CA ARG A 57 -7.46 -9.10 2.84
C ARG A 57 -8.25 -7.95 3.48
N LEU A 58 -9.39 -8.24 4.10
CA LEU A 58 -10.20 -7.22 4.80
C LEU A 58 -9.43 -6.57 5.95
N TYR A 59 -8.67 -7.37 6.71
CA TYR A 59 -7.76 -6.86 7.74
C TYR A 59 -6.72 -5.90 7.14
N ALA A 60 -6.07 -6.28 6.03
CA ALA A 60 -5.08 -5.44 5.38
C ALA A 60 -5.68 -4.13 4.82
N ILE A 61 -6.87 -4.20 4.21
CA ILE A 61 -7.62 -3.02 3.73
C ILE A 61 -7.87 -2.05 4.89
N ALA A 62 -8.46 -2.55 5.99
CA ALA A 62 -8.73 -1.74 7.17
C ALA A 62 -7.45 -1.13 7.75
N GLN A 63 -6.38 -1.92 7.88
CA GLN A 63 -5.08 -1.47 8.40
C GLN A 63 -4.40 -0.44 7.49
N SER A 64 -4.62 -0.50 6.18
CA SER A 64 -4.10 0.46 5.20
C SER A 64 -4.90 1.77 5.11
N SER A 65 -6.00 1.89 5.86
CA SER A 65 -6.77 3.14 5.91
C SER A 65 -5.94 4.32 6.42
N LEU A 66 -6.30 5.54 6.00
CA LEU A 66 -5.59 6.75 6.43
C LEU A 66 -5.54 6.87 7.97
N LEU A 67 -6.65 6.55 8.66
CA LEU A 67 -6.71 6.59 10.12
C LEU A 67 -5.60 5.73 10.76
N LEU A 68 -5.49 4.47 10.35
CA LEU A 68 -4.49 3.57 10.94
C LEU A 68 -3.06 3.88 10.49
N CYS A 69 -2.88 4.44 9.29
CA CYS A 69 -1.59 5.02 8.89
C CYS A 69 -1.18 6.19 9.78
N VAL A 70 -2.12 7.07 10.16
CA VAL A 70 -1.87 8.19 11.08
C VAL A 70 -1.57 7.69 12.49
N VAL A 71 -2.28 6.67 12.97
CA VAL A 71 -1.99 6.01 14.27
C VAL A 71 -0.56 5.46 14.28
N LEU A 72 -0.15 4.73 13.24
CA LEU A 72 1.21 4.22 13.16
C LEU A 72 2.24 5.36 13.07
N SER A 73 1.96 6.39 12.29
CA SER A 73 2.80 7.59 12.18
C SER A 73 3.01 8.24 13.54
N ALA A 74 1.96 8.37 14.35
CA ALA A 74 2.04 8.91 15.71
C ALA A 74 2.88 8.00 16.63
N ALA A 75 2.70 6.68 16.55
CA ALA A 75 3.48 5.73 17.33
C ALA A 75 4.98 5.81 17.02
N LEU A 76 5.35 5.82 15.73
CA LEU A 76 6.74 5.90 15.27
C LEU A 76 7.37 7.25 15.63
N ALA A 77 6.61 8.34 15.51
CA ALA A 77 7.09 9.67 15.83
C ALA A 77 7.49 9.84 17.31
N LEU A 78 6.90 9.08 18.24
CA LEU A 78 7.29 9.10 19.66
C LEU A 78 8.73 8.63 19.90
N PHE A 79 9.29 7.85 18.97
CA PHE A 79 10.67 7.41 19.00
C PHE A 79 11.65 8.42 18.37
N SER A 80 11.21 9.61 17.96
CA SER A 80 12.10 10.67 17.48
C SER A 80 12.26 11.79 18.52
N ARG A 81 13.42 12.47 18.50
CA ARG A 81 13.62 13.72 19.24
C ARG A 81 12.73 14.85 18.72
N ALA A 82 12.37 14.83 17.44
CA ALA A 82 11.56 15.84 16.76
C ALA A 82 10.12 15.35 16.50
N ARG A 83 9.47 14.80 17.53
CA ARG A 83 8.18 14.07 17.46
C ARG A 83 7.13 14.70 16.55
N ILE A 84 6.78 15.97 16.78
CA ILE A 84 5.72 16.65 16.02
C ILE A 84 6.07 16.78 14.54
N ARG A 85 7.35 17.08 14.25
CA ARG A 85 7.85 17.21 12.89
C ARG A 85 7.84 15.86 12.17
N VAL A 86 8.35 14.82 12.82
CA VAL A 86 8.35 13.45 12.26
C VAL A 86 6.93 12.94 12.07
N PHE A 87 6.02 13.19 13.01
CA PHE A 87 4.61 12.89 12.84
C PHE A 87 4.03 13.55 11.59
N GLY A 88 4.26 14.85 11.39
CA GLY A 88 3.81 15.58 10.21
C GLY A 88 4.37 14.99 8.90
N ILE A 89 5.65 14.61 8.89
CA ILE A 89 6.29 13.96 7.73
C ILE A 89 5.64 12.60 7.42
N LEU A 90 5.47 11.75 8.44
CA LEU A 90 4.94 10.39 8.26
C LEU A 90 3.46 10.38 7.91
N ALA A 91 2.64 11.19 8.60
CA ALA A 91 1.21 11.31 8.32
C ALA A 91 0.96 11.96 6.95
N GLY A 92 1.70 13.04 6.63
CA GLY A 92 1.64 13.68 5.31
C GLY A 92 2.12 12.75 4.20
N GLY A 93 3.19 12.00 4.43
CA GLY A 93 3.69 10.98 3.51
C GLY A 93 2.69 9.84 3.30
N SER A 94 1.98 9.40 4.34
CA SER A 94 0.93 8.39 4.23
C SER A 94 -0.26 8.90 3.41
N LEU A 95 -0.71 10.13 3.64
CA LEU A 95 -1.76 10.75 2.83
C LEU A 95 -1.33 10.88 1.37
N LEU A 96 -0.13 11.40 1.11
CA LEU A 96 0.39 11.57 -0.24
C LEU A 96 0.58 10.22 -0.95
N HIS A 97 1.00 9.18 -0.23
CA HIS A 97 1.04 7.81 -0.74
C HIS A 97 -0.34 7.42 -1.22
N LEU A 98 -1.36 7.46 -0.36
CA LEU A 98 -2.73 7.03 -0.70
C LEU A 98 -3.32 7.86 -1.85
N LEU A 99 -3.06 9.16 -1.90
CA LEU A 99 -3.53 10.00 -3.01
C LEU A 99 -2.87 9.65 -4.34
N LEU A 100 -1.54 9.43 -4.36
CA LEU A 100 -0.84 8.92 -5.55
C LEU A 100 -1.38 7.56 -5.97
N ASP A 101 -1.73 6.75 -4.99
CA ASP A 101 -2.31 5.44 -5.18
C ASP A 101 -3.70 5.50 -5.84
N ALA A 102 -4.49 6.49 -5.47
CA ALA A 102 -5.81 6.76 -6.04
C ALA A 102 -5.73 7.30 -7.49
N MET A 103 -4.59 7.86 -7.92
CA MET A 103 -4.44 8.33 -9.31
C MET A 103 -4.40 7.18 -10.31
N GLN A 104 -4.00 5.98 -9.89
CA GLN A 104 -3.92 4.82 -10.77
C GLN A 104 -5.27 4.11 -10.94
N THR A 105 -5.58 3.70 -12.17
CA THR A 105 -6.69 2.80 -12.44
C THR A 105 -6.45 1.46 -11.76
N LYS A 106 -7.41 1.05 -10.92
CA LYS A 106 -7.42 -0.23 -10.19
C LYS A 106 -8.87 -0.70 -10.09
N TRP A 107 -9.23 -1.81 -10.71
CA TRP A 107 -10.61 -2.25 -10.70
C TRP A 107 -10.96 -3.06 -9.46
N GLY A 108 -12.08 -2.74 -8.81
CA GLY A 108 -12.47 -3.35 -7.54
C GLY A 108 -11.51 -3.02 -6.38
N ASN A 109 -10.67 -2.00 -6.54
CA ASN A 109 -9.62 -1.63 -5.61
C ASN A 109 -9.45 -0.10 -5.62
N GLY A 110 -8.93 0.46 -4.54
CA GLY A 110 -8.76 1.90 -4.36
C GLY A 110 -8.17 2.20 -2.99
N VAL A 111 -8.29 3.44 -2.53
CA VAL A 111 -7.83 3.82 -1.20
C VAL A 111 -8.99 4.17 -0.27
N VAL A 112 -8.82 3.83 1.01
CA VAL A 112 -9.80 4.11 2.05
C VAL A 112 -9.30 5.28 2.90
N LEU A 113 -9.81 6.48 2.61
CA LEU A 113 -9.47 7.69 3.38
C LEU A 113 -10.41 7.92 4.56
N GLY A 114 -11.69 7.60 4.41
CA GLY A 114 -12.76 7.99 5.34
C GLY A 114 -13.08 7.00 6.47
N ALA A 115 -12.42 5.83 6.53
CA ALA A 115 -12.72 4.85 7.55
C ALA A 115 -12.47 5.41 8.97
N PRO A 116 -13.32 5.08 9.96
CA PRO A 116 -14.43 4.12 9.92
C PRO A 116 -15.77 4.69 9.43
N PHE A 117 -15.83 5.98 9.10
CA PHE A 117 -17.09 6.69 8.84
C PHE A 117 -17.57 6.52 7.39
N ASP A 118 -16.63 6.46 6.45
CA ASP A 118 -16.89 6.23 5.03
C ASP A 118 -15.91 5.20 4.48
N TRP A 119 -16.46 4.17 3.86
CA TRP A 119 -15.72 3.06 3.27
C TRP A 119 -15.61 3.16 1.75
N THR A 120 -16.07 4.26 1.15
CA THR A 120 -15.95 4.48 -0.29
C THR A 120 -14.49 4.41 -0.74
N LEU A 121 -14.22 3.59 -1.75
CA LEU A 121 -12.90 3.51 -2.38
C LEU A 121 -12.69 4.76 -3.24
N LEU A 122 -11.69 5.55 -2.90
CA LEU A 122 -11.25 6.63 -3.77
C LEU A 122 -10.37 6.06 -4.89
N ASN A 123 -10.77 6.29 -6.13
CA ASN A 123 -10.03 5.97 -7.34
C ASN A 123 -10.35 7.01 -8.43
N PHE A 124 -9.34 7.75 -8.87
CA PHE A 124 -9.45 8.77 -9.93
C PHE A 124 -9.30 8.18 -11.33
N GLU A 125 -8.80 6.94 -11.44
CA GLU A 125 -8.64 6.20 -12.70
C GLU A 125 -7.89 6.99 -13.81
N LEU A 126 -6.88 7.80 -13.44
CA LEU A 126 -6.21 8.69 -14.39
C LEU A 126 -5.28 7.95 -15.35
N PHE A 127 -4.60 6.90 -14.88
CA PHE A 127 -3.68 6.12 -15.69
C PHE A 127 -3.44 4.71 -15.16
N TRP A 128 -3.15 3.77 -16.06
CA TRP A 128 -2.74 2.42 -15.70
C TRP A 128 -1.32 2.38 -15.09
N PRO A 129 -1.00 1.37 -14.25
CA PRO A 129 0.34 1.22 -13.68
C PRO A 129 1.47 1.16 -14.73
N GLU A 130 1.17 0.72 -15.95
CA GLU A 130 2.10 0.58 -17.07
C GLU A 130 2.19 1.86 -17.93
N HIS A 131 1.39 2.88 -17.65
CA HIS A 131 1.37 4.13 -18.42
C HIS A 131 2.72 4.86 -18.37
N PRO A 132 3.14 5.59 -19.43
CA PRO A 132 4.40 6.34 -19.45
C PRO A 132 4.59 7.30 -18.27
N LEU A 133 3.50 7.86 -17.73
CA LEU A 133 3.55 8.69 -16.53
C LEU A 133 4.06 7.90 -15.30
N SER A 134 3.59 6.66 -15.09
CA SER A 134 4.10 5.79 -14.03
C SER A 134 5.60 5.53 -14.18
N LEU A 135 6.06 5.31 -15.41
CA LEU A 135 7.49 5.15 -15.72
C LEU A 135 8.28 6.43 -15.42
N ALA A 136 7.79 7.59 -15.86
CA ALA A 136 8.43 8.87 -15.59
C ALA A 136 8.56 9.15 -14.08
N LEU A 137 7.52 8.87 -13.30
CA LEU A 137 7.56 8.97 -11.84
C LEU A 137 8.56 7.98 -11.22
N THR A 138 8.66 6.77 -11.77
CA THR A 138 9.65 5.77 -11.33
C THR A 138 11.08 6.25 -11.58
N VAL A 139 11.36 6.77 -12.78
CA VAL A 139 12.66 7.36 -13.14
C VAL A 139 12.98 8.54 -12.23
N LEU A 140 12.01 9.41 -11.94
CA LEU A 140 12.17 10.48 -10.97
C LEU A 140 12.57 9.95 -9.60
N GLY A 141 11.93 8.88 -9.14
CA GLY A 141 12.30 8.13 -7.93
C GLY A 141 13.76 7.69 -7.92
N CYS A 142 14.22 7.05 -9.00
CA CYS A 142 15.61 6.63 -9.16
C CYS A 142 16.58 7.81 -9.08
N LEU A 143 16.28 8.92 -9.78
CA LEU A 143 17.12 10.13 -9.80
C LEU A 143 17.20 10.76 -8.41
N VAL A 144 16.07 10.87 -7.71
CA VAL A 144 16.01 11.38 -6.33
C VAL A 144 16.79 10.48 -5.39
N ALA A 145 16.65 9.16 -5.50
CA ALA A 145 17.39 8.21 -4.67
C ALA A 145 18.90 8.32 -4.93
N ALA A 146 19.33 8.31 -6.20
CA ALA A 146 20.73 8.48 -6.57
C ALA A 146 21.30 9.81 -6.06
N TRP A 147 20.58 10.92 -6.25
CA TRP A 147 20.98 12.22 -5.73
C TRP A 147 21.11 12.22 -4.20
N THR A 148 20.20 11.56 -3.50
CA THR A 148 20.23 11.42 -2.04
C THR A 148 21.51 10.73 -1.59
N PHE A 149 21.82 9.55 -2.13
CA PHE A 149 23.02 8.81 -1.76
C PHE A 149 24.33 9.51 -2.17
N LEU A 150 24.33 10.28 -3.27
CA LEU A 150 25.53 10.95 -3.77
C LEU A 150 25.80 12.32 -3.13
N ARG A 151 24.75 13.07 -2.76
CA ARG A 151 24.85 14.50 -2.43
C ARG A 151 24.17 14.91 -1.14
N ALA A 152 23.25 14.11 -0.61
CA ALA A 152 22.48 14.44 0.58
C ALA A 152 22.35 13.21 1.49
N PRO A 153 23.48 12.72 2.04
CA PRO A 153 23.45 11.60 2.98
C PRO A 153 22.48 11.92 4.13
N PRO A 154 21.79 10.90 4.68
CA PRO A 154 20.80 11.11 5.72
C PRO A 154 21.45 11.76 6.95
N ASP A 155 20.68 12.56 7.67
CA ASP A 155 21.09 12.97 9.01
C ASP A 155 21.22 11.74 9.90
N THR A 156 22.16 11.80 10.85
CA THR A 156 22.37 10.72 11.83
C THR A 156 21.06 10.36 12.53
N SER A 157 20.95 9.11 12.99
CA SER A 157 19.73 8.65 13.67
C SER A 157 19.34 9.59 14.84
N ASP A 158 18.20 10.24 14.71
CA ASP A 158 17.53 11.05 15.72
C ASP A 158 16.55 10.22 16.55
N LEU A 159 16.62 8.90 16.43
CA LEU A 159 15.84 7.98 17.23
C LEU A 159 16.26 8.10 18.70
N CYS A 160 15.27 8.16 19.57
CA CYS A 160 15.41 8.13 21.01
C CYS A 160 14.33 7.26 21.62
N LEU A 161 14.69 6.49 22.65
CA LEU A 161 13.68 5.79 23.45
C LEU A 161 12.80 6.84 24.15
N PRO A 162 11.46 6.74 24.06
CA PRO A 162 10.59 7.62 24.81
C PRO A 162 10.72 7.32 26.32
N GLY A 163 10.56 8.35 27.16
CA GLY A 163 10.40 8.14 28.61
C GLY A 163 9.12 7.37 28.95
N GLY A 164 8.92 6.97 30.21
CA GLY A 164 7.86 6.02 30.62
C GLY A 164 6.47 6.29 30.03
N ALA A 165 5.94 7.51 30.21
CA ALA A 165 4.64 7.88 29.67
C ALA A 165 4.59 7.84 28.11
N GLY A 166 5.66 8.26 27.45
CA GLY A 166 5.76 8.20 25.98
C GLY A 166 5.88 6.77 25.47
N GLY A 167 6.57 5.89 26.19
CA GLY A 167 6.66 4.47 25.87
C GLY A 167 5.31 3.78 25.99
N MET A 168 4.54 4.08 27.05
CA MET A 168 3.16 3.60 27.19
C MET A 168 2.27 4.08 26.05
N ALA A 169 2.37 5.36 25.68
CA ALA A 169 1.61 5.91 24.56
C ALA A 169 1.99 5.23 23.23
N ALA A 170 3.28 5.01 22.97
CA ALA A 170 3.74 4.30 21.78
C ALA A 170 3.22 2.86 21.73
N ALA A 171 3.30 2.14 22.85
CA ALA A 171 2.78 0.78 22.96
C ALA A 171 1.25 0.72 22.75
N ALA A 172 0.50 1.67 23.33
CA ALA A 172 -0.94 1.76 23.14
C ALA A 172 -1.29 2.03 21.66
N LEU A 173 -0.60 2.98 21.00
CA LEU A 173 -0.84 3.28 19.59
C LEU A 173 -0.46 2.11 18.67
N LEU A 174 0.65 1.42 18.92
CA LEU A 174 1.02 0.21 18.18
C LEU A 174 -0.02 -0.91 18.39
N THR A 175 -0.54 -1.06 19.60
CA THR A 175 -1.62 -2.01 19.90
C THR A 175 -2.89 -1.64 19.13
N ILE A 176 -3.25 -0.35 19.04
CA ILE A 176 -4.38 0.12 18.23
C ILE A 176 -4.12 -0.14 16.74
N TRP A 177 -2.91 0.10 16.23
CA TRP A 177 -2.59 -0.18 14.83
C TRP A 177 -2.67 -1.69 14.49
N LEU A 178 -2.29 -2.56 15.43
CA LEU A 178 -2.31 -4.01 15.24
C LEU A 178 -3.71 -4.62 15.44
N LEU A 179 -4.43 -4.22 16.48
CA LEU A 179 -5.72 -4.82 16.85
C LEU A 179 -6.92 -4.04 16.31
N GLY A 180 -6.76 -2.74 16.07
CA GLY A 180 -7.80 -1.86 15.53
C GLY A 180 -8.44 -2.35 14.23
N PRO A 181 -7.69 -2.87 13.23
CA PRO A 181 -8.30 -3.40 12.01
C PRO A 181 -9.36 -4.47 12.27
N MET A 182 -9.23 -5.29 13.33
CA MET A 182 -10.20 -6.35 13.66
C MET A 182 -11.59 -5.77 13.98
N LEU A 183 -11.64 -4.58 14.57
CA LEU A 183 -12.90 -3.88 14.86
C LEU A 183 -13.51 -3.26 13.60
N LEU A 184 -12.71 -3.06 12.55
CA LEU A 184 -13.08 -2.36 11.33
C LEU A 184 -13.46 -3.30 10.18
N ILE A 185 -13.09 -4.59 10.25
CA ILE A 185 -13.43 -5.61 9.24
C ILE A 185 -14.94 -5.60 8.86
N PRO A 186 -15.90 -5.58 9.81
CA PRO A 186 -17.32 -5.57 9.45
C PRO A 186 -17.74 -4.33 8.64
N GLY A 187 -17.05 -3.20 8.80
CA GLY A 187 -17.27 -2.00 8.00
C GLY A 187 -16.82 -2.21 6.55
N ALA A 188 -15.58 -2.65 6.37
CA ALA A 188 -15.00 -2.96 5.07
C ALA A 188 -15.80 -4.04 4.31
N GLU A 189 -16.27 -5.07 5.02
CA GLU A 189 -17.05 -6.15 4.44
C GLU A 189 -18.45 -5.69 4.00
N ARG A 190 -19.17 -4.93 4.84
CA ARG A 190 -20.49 -4.40 4.47
C ARG A 190 -20.45 -3.45 3.28
N ALA A 191 -19.33 -2.73 3.11
CA ALA A 191 -19.07 -1.89 1.95
C ALA A 191 -18.63 -2.70 0.71
N ASP A 192 -18.59 -4.03 0.81
CA ASP A 192 -18.15 -4.96 -0.22
C ASP A 192 -16.79 -4.61 -0.83
N LEU A 193 -15.85 -4.19 0.02
CA LEU A 193 -14.51 -3.79 -0.43
C LEU A 193 -13.79 -4.98 -1.08
N HIS A 194 -13.23 -4.74 -2.27
CA HIS A 194 -12.67 -5.80 -3.12
C HIS A 194 -13.67 -6.90 -3.46
N HIS A 195 -14.97 -6.62 -3.36
CA HIS A 195 -16.06 -7.58 -3.47
C HIS A 195 -15.99 -8.73 -2.45
N ALA A 196 -15.41 -8.48 -1.28
CA ALA A 196 -15.22 -9.50 -0.25
C ALA A 196 -16.53 -10.15 0.21
N ALA A 197 -17.59 -9.36 0.44
CA ALA A 197 -18.88 -9.91 0.85
C ALA A 197 -19.52 -10.71 -0.30
N THR A 198 -19.39 -10.23 -1.54
CA THR A 198 -19.85 -10.97 -2.73
C THR A 198 -19.12 -12.30 -2.90
N LEU A 199 -17.81 -12.36 -2.63
CA LEU A 199 -17.01 -13.58 -2.74
C LEU A 199 -17.30 -14.61 -1.64
N ARG A 200 -17.84 -14.18 -0.49
CA ARG A 200 -18.27 -15.11 0.57
C ARG A 200 -19.55 -15.84 0.28
N LEU A 201 -20.36 -15.35 -0.65
CA LEU A 201 -21.64 -15.95 -0.99
C LEU A 201 -21.48 -17.32 -1.66
N GLY A 202 -22.49 -18.16 -1.57
CA GLY A 202 -22.53 -19.42 -2.32
C GLY A 202 -22.62 -19.17 -3.84
N PRO A 203 -22.16 -20.08 -4.71
CA PRO A 203 -22.17 -19.89 -6.17
C PRO A 203 -23.50 -19.43 -6.76
N THR A 204 -24.62 -19.92 -6.22
CA THR A 204 -25.98 -19.55 -6.65
C THR A 204 -26.39 -18.14 -6.23
N GLU A 205 -25.95 -17.68 -5.06
CA GLU A 205 -26.28 -16.36 -4.50
C GLU A 205 -25.48 -15.22 -5.15
N ARG A 206 -24.38 -15.54 -5.82
CA ARG A 206 -23.56 -14.57 -6.57
C ARG A 206 -24.12 -14.28 -7.95
N ALA A 207 -25.02 -15.11 -8.47
CA ALA A 207 -25.53 -14.97 -9.84
C ALA A 207 -26.06 -13.55 -10.11
N GLY A 208 -25.55 -12.92 -11.18
CA GLY A 208 -25.88 -11.54 -11.56
C GLY A 208 -25.16 -10.45 -10.77
N ARG A 209 -24.37 -10.77 -9.74
CA ARG A 209 -23.59 -9.77 -9.01
C ARG A 209 -22.37 -9.34 -9.81
N ALA A 210 -22.14 -8.03 -9.83
CA ALA A 210 -20.96 -7.44 -10.42
C ALA A 210 -19.70 -7.82 -9.61
N ILE A 211 -18.60 -7.99 -10.34
CA ILE A 211 -17.30 -8.32 -9.78
C ILE A 211 -16.21 -7.59 -10.55
N ALA A 212 -15.17 -7.19 -9.85
CA ALA A 212 -13.97 -6.61 -10.42
C ALA A 212 -12.74 -7.13 -9.68
N PHE A 213 -11.69 -7.46 -10.42
CA PHE A 213 -10.41 -7.87 -9.86
C PHE A 213 -9.29 -7.03 -10.45
N ASP A 214 -8.45 -6.48 -9.57
CA ASP A 214 -7.18 -5.85 -9.93
C ASP A 214 -6.09 -6.94 -9.98
N ARG A 215 -5.47 -7.13 -11.14
CA ARG A 215 -4.30 -8.02 -11.34
C ARG A 215 -4.50 -9.48 -10.93
N ALA A 216 -5.61 -10.10 -11.34
CA ALA A 216 -5.79 -11.54 -11.28
C ALA A 216 -4.82 -12.29 -12.21
N ARG A 217 -4.39 -13.49 -11.83
CA ARG A 217 -3.56 -14.33 -12.68
C ARG A 217 -4.44 -15.24 -13.52
N VAL A 218 -4.30 -15.15 -14.84
CA VAL A 218 -5.05 -15.98 -15.77
C VAL A 218 -4.17 -17.10 -16.31
N THR A 219 -4.74 -18.31 -16.36
CA THR A 219 -4.11 -19.55 -16.83
C THR A 219 -5.02 -20.26 -17.85
N GLY A 220 -4.45 -21.23 -18.57
CA GLY A 220 -5.20 -22.12 -19.48
C GLY A 220 -5.86 -21.39 -20.65
N GLU A 221 -5.06 -20.93 -21.62
CA GLU A 221 -5.52 -20.17 -22.81
C GLU A 221 -6.51 -19.03 -22.47
N GLY A 222 -6.39 -18.40 -21.31
CA GLY A 222 -7.28 -17.30 -20.92
C GLY A 222 -8.60 -17.72 -20.24
N GLY A 223 -8.84 -19.01 -20.04
CA GLY A 223 -10.13 -19.54 -19.59
C GLY A 223 -10.35 -19.56 -18.08
N GLN A 224 -9.32 -19.37 -17.27
CA GLN A 224 -9.41 -19.42 -15.81
C GLN A 224 -8.65 -18.28 -15.16
N ALA A 225 -9.25 -17.63 -14.15
CA ALA A 225 -8.60 -16.63 -13.32
C ALA A 225 -8.41 -17.15 -11.89
N GLN A 226 -7.17 -17.20 -11.43
CA GLN A 226 -6.86 -17.30 -10.02
C GLN A 226 -6.96 -15.92 -9.38
N VAL A 227 -7.93 -15.76 -8.48
CA VAL A 227 -8.22 -14.50 -7.81
C VAL A 227 -7.65 -14.48 -6.41
N TRP A 228 -7.59 -13.30 -5.80
CA TRP A 228 -6.94 -13.11 -4.52
C TRP A 228 -7.62 -13.83 -3.35
N SER A 229 -8.89 -14.24 -3.48
CA SER A 229 -9.59 -15.09 -2.50
C SER A 229 -9.08 -16.53 -2.46
N GLY A 230 -8.20 -16.91 -3.41
CA GLY A 230 -7.71 -18.28 -3.60
C GLY A 230 -8.57 -19.10 -4.55
N GLU A 231 -9.75 -18.60 -4.91
CA GLU A 231 -10.63 -19.26 -5.88
C GLU A 231 -10.03 -19.22 -7.30
N THR A 232 -10.33 -20.25 -8.07
CA THR A 232 -10.10 -20.28 -9.52
C THR A 232 -11.45 -20.18 -10.21
N LEU A 233 -11.68 -19.07 -10.92
CA LEU A 233 -12.94 -18.75 -11.56
C LEU A 233 -12.83 -19.01 -13.07
N SER A 234 -13.80 -19.72 -13.63
CA SER A 234 -13.91 -19.86 -15.08
C SER A 234 -14.35 -18.53 -15.71
N LEU A 235 -13.67 -18.13 -16.78
CA LEU A 235 -13.94 -16.90 -17.52
C LEU A 235 -14.66 -17.19 -18.83
N THR A 236 -15.66 -16.39 -19.14
CA THR A 236 -16.44 -16.43 -20.39
C THR A 236 -16.65 -15.02 -20.94
N GLY A 237 -17.14 -14.88 -22.17
CA GLY A 237 -17.32 -13.56 -22.79
C GLY A 237 -15.99 -12.99 -23.31
N HIS A 238 -15.69 -11.72 -22.99
CA HIS A 238 -14.49 -11.02 -23.44
C HIS A 238 -13.25 -11.42 -22.62
N ARG A 239 -12.89 -12.71 -22.64
CA ARG A 239 -11.72 -13.26 -21.94
C ARG A 239 -10.42 -12.90 -22.68
N PRO A 240 -9.27 -12.83 -21.99
CA PRO A 240 -7.97 -12.67 -22.67
C PRO A 240 -7.66 -13.91 -23.53
N GLU A 241 -6.85 -13.74 -24.57
CA GLU A 241 -6.40 -14.85 -25.43
C GLU A 241 -5.22 -15.61 -24.81
N GLU A 242 -4.39 -14.92 -24.03
CA GLU A 242 -3.17 -15.47 -23.46
C GLU A 242 -3.22 -15.53 -21.93
N SER A 243 -2.34 -16.38 -21.37
CA SER A 243 -2.11 -16.42 -19.92
C SER A 243 -1.29 -15.20 -19.48
N GLY A 244 -1.59 -14.65 -18.32
CA GLY A 244 -0.92 -13.45 -17.85
C GLY A 244 -1.55 -12.84 -16.61
N THR A 245 -1.17 -11.62 -16.28
CA THR A 245 -1.82 -10.84 -15.22
C THR A 245 -2.78 -9.86 -15.85
N ILE A 246 -4.05 -9.94 -15.47
CA ILE A 246 -5.09 -9.03 -15.99
C ILE A 246 -5.85 -8.36 -14.86
N SER A 247 -6.33 -7.15 -15.11
CA SER A 247 -7.48 -6.61 -14.38
C SER A 247 -8.74 -6.94 -15.17
N LEU A 248 -9.83 -7.29 -14.50
CA LEU A 248 -11.10 -7.61 -15.16
C LEU A 248 -12.31 -7.04 -14.43
N ARG A 249 -13.37 -6.76 -15.18
CA ARG A 249 -14.72 -6.44 -14.71
C ARG A 249 -15.70 -7.42 -15.36
N GLY A 250 -16.74 -7.78 -14.63
CA GLY A 250 -17.75 -8.70 -15.12
C GLY A 250 -18.87 -8.96 -14.12
N GLN A 251 -19.60 -10.04 -14.37
CA GLN A 251 -20.66 -10.51 -13.48
C GLN A 251 -20.58 -12.03 -13.31
N PHE A 252 -20.97 -12.51 -12.14
CA PHE A 252 -21.09 -13.95 -11.91
C PHE A 252 -22.32 -14.53 -12.63
N THR A 253 -22.17 -15.73 -13.18
CA THR A 253 -23.28 -16.53 -13.73
C THR A 253 -23.88 -17.44 -12.66
N GLY A 254 -25.03 -18.06 -12.97
CA GLY A 254 -25.63 -19.08 -12.11
C GLY A 254 -24.76 -20.33 -11.89
N SER A 255 -23.74 -20.56 -12.74
CA SER A 255 -22.77 -21.65 -12.58
C SER A 255 -21.52 -21.26 -11.79
N GLY A 256 -21.43 -20.02 -11.28
CA GLY A 256 -20.24 -19.50 -10.59
C GLY A 256 -19.10 -19.06 -11.50
N ALA A 257 -19.28 -19.12 -12.83
CA ALA A 257 -18.35 -18.53 -13.79
C ALA A 257 -18.49 -17.00 -13.82
N VAL A 258 -17.51 -16.30 -14.38
CA VAL A 258 -17.57 -14.85 -14.60
C VAL A 258 -17.72 -14.59 -16.09
N VAL A 259 -18.76 -13.85 -16.47
CA VAL A 259 -18.88 -13.26 -17.80
C VAL A 259 -18.11 -11.95 -17.77
N VAL A 260 -16.97 -11.94 -18.44
CA VAL A 260 -16.07 -10.78 -18.51
C VAL A 260 -16.66 -9.77 -19.48
N SER A 261 -16.93 -8.57 -18.96
CA SER A 261 -17.35 -7.42 -19.76
C SER A 261 -16.16 -6.64 -20.28
N GLU A 262 -15.09 -6.56 -19.48
CA GLU A 262 -13.89 -5.79 -19.82
C GLU A 262 -12.66 -6.42 -19.15
N HIS A 263 -11.52 -6.41 -19.84
CA HIS A 263 -10.23 -6.79 -19.25
C HIS A 263 -9.12 -5.84 -19.71
N HIS A 264 -8.08 -5.76 -18.90
CA HIS A 264 -6.85 -5.05 -19.21
C HIS A 264 -5.64 -5.93 -18.87
N THR A 265 -4.75 -6.14 -19.83
CA THR A 265 -3.56 -6.97 -19.66
C THR A 265 -2.39 -6.13 -19.16
N HIS A 266 -1.74 -6.62 -18.10
CA HIS A 266 -0.60 -5.94 -17.48
C HIS A 266 0.74 -6.50 -17.97
N ILE A 267 1.74 -5.62 -18.04
CA ILE A 267 3.14 -6.02 -18.23
C ILE A 267 3.66 -6.58 -16.90
N SER A 268 4.04 -7.85 -16.90
CA SER A 268 4.50 -8.55 -15.71
C SER A 268 5.86 -8.04 -15.20
N GLY A 269 6.02 -8.00 -13.87
CA GLY A 269 7.32 -7.86 -13.20
C GLY A 269 7.85 -6.44 -13.03
N LEU A 270 7.76 -5.55 -14.02
CA LEU A 270 8.42 -4.23 -13.96
C LEU A 270 8.05 -3.42 -12.70
N ARG A 271 6.76 -3.35 -12.40
CA ARG A 271 6.23 -2.66 -11.22
C ARG A 271 6.74 -3.29 -9.92
N ASP A 272 6.72 -4.61 -9.83
CA ASP A 272 7.08 -5.33 -8.61
C ASP A 272 8.58 -5.17 -8.31
N TYR A 273 9.44 -5.26 -9.33
CA TYR A 273 10.88 -4.98 -9.20
C TYR A 273 11.15 -3.55 -8.74
N ALA A 274 10.46 -2.56 -9.30
CA ALA A 274 10.62 -1.18 -8.89
C ALA A 274 10.20 -0.96 -7.42
N SER A 275 9.17 -1.66 -6.94
CA SER A 275 8.80 -1.64 -5.51
C SER A 275 9.88 -2.28 -4.65
N TYR A 276 10.40 -3.45 -5.03
CA TYR A 276 11.45 -4.13 -4.27
C TYR A 276 12.74 -3.30 -4.17
N VAL A 277 13.16 -2.68 -5.28
CA VAL A 277 14.31 -1.77 -5.28
C VAL A 277 14.05 -0.58 -4.36
N GLY A 278 12.86 0.04 -4.43
CA GLY A 278 12.48 1.12 -3.53
C GLY A 278 12.56 0.72 -2.06
N LEU A 279 12.01 -0.44 -1.67
CA LEU A 279 12.08 -0.95 -0.30
C LEU A 279 13.53 -1.20 0.16
N ILE A 280 14.38 -1.77 -0.71
CA ILE A 280 15.81 -1.96 -0.42
C ILE A 280 16.50 -0.61 -0.20
N LEU A 281 16.18 0.42 -1.00
CA LEU A 281 16.74 1.76 -0.83
C LEU A 281 16.29 2.40 0.48
N VAL A 282 15.02 2.24 0.89
CA VAL A 282 14.54 2.69 2.21
C VAL A 282 15.33 2.01 3.32
N ALA A 283 15.49 0.69 3.26
CA ALA A 283 16.25 -0.06 4.25
C ALA A 283 17.73 0.40 4.30
N ALA A 284 18.37 0.55 3.14
CA ALA A 284 19.76 1.00 3.03
C ALA A 284 19.96 2.41 3.61
N LEU A 285 19.02 3.32 3.36
CA LEU A 285 19.05 4.67 3.92
C LEU A 285 18.99 4.67 5.45
N TRP A 286 18.12 3.83 6.03
CA TRP A 286 18.03 3.66 7.48
C TRP A 286 19.29 3.03 8.07
N VAL A 287 19.83 1.97 7.46
CA VAL A 287 21.10 1.35 7.88
C VAL A 287 22.23 2.38 7.88
N LEU A 288 22.33 3.20 6.83
CA LEU A 288 23.31 4.28 6.75
C LEU A 288 23.12 5.31 7.87
N ALA A 289 21.88 5.73 8.14
CA ALA A 289 21.58 6.68 9.22
C ALA A 289 21.98 6.15 10.62
N PHE A 290 21.91 4.85 10.84
CA PHE A 290 22.40 4.20 12.07
C PHE A 290 23.93 4.07 12.12
N ALA A 291 24.57 3.83 10.97
CA ALA A 291 26.02 3.66 10.89
C ALA A 291 26.80 4.97 11.00
N LEU A 292 26.18 6.11 10.63
CA LEU A 292 26.82 7.42 10.71
C LEU A 292 27.02 7.85 12.17
N PRO A 293 28.23 8.32 12.54
CA PRO A 293 28.51 8.78 13.90
C PRO A 293 27.65 9.98 14.24
N GLN A 294 26.99 9.95 15.42
CA GLN A 294 26.18 11.08 15.89
C GLN A 294 27.02 12.35 15.89
N ARG A 295 26.68 13.28 15.00
CA ARG A 295 27.29 14.61 15.03
C ARG A 295 26.79 15.26 16.31
N ARG A 296 27.68 15.41 17.30
CA ARG A 296 27.39 16.22 18.49
C ARG A 296 26.96 17.58 17.97
N HIS A 297 25.67 17.91 18.09
CA HIS A 297 25.24 19.28 17.97
C HIS A 297 25.94 20.01 19.11
N SER A 298 27.04 20.68 18.79
CA SER A 298 27.57 21.74 19.63
C SER A 298 26.43 22.74 19.74
N ASN A 299 25.77 22.76 20.89
CA ASN A 299 24.86 23.82 21.29
C ASN A 299 25.60 25.13 21.04
N SER A 300 25.31 25.77 19.91
CA SER A 300 25.73 27.14 19.69
C SER A 300 24.70 27.96 20.48
N PRO A 301 25.15 28.76 21.46
CA PRO A 301 24.27 29.48 22.38
C PRO A 301 23.30 30.42 21.66
#